data_AF-A0A2V7V2S7-F1
#
_entry.id   AF-A0A2V7V2S7-F1
#
_cell.length_a   1.000
_cell.length_b   1.000
_cell.length_c   1.000
_cell.angle_alpha   90.00
_cell.angle_beta   90.00
_cell.angle_gamma   90.00
#
_symmetry.space_group_name_H-M   'P 1'
#
loop_
_entity.id
_entity.type
_entity.pdbx_description
1 polymer ?
#
loop_
_entity_poly.entity_id
_entity_poly.type
_entity_poly.pdbx_seq_one_letter_code
_entity_poly.pdbx_strand_id
1 'polypeptide(L)' 'MLVDQKERCAICRKACGTGRRLAVDHDHQTGRVRGLLCFRCNTALARYEEYSARFVDYLAGARMEP' A
#
# COMPACT_ATOMS: atom_id res chain seq x y z
N MET A 1 17.62 -2.17 -0.36
CA MET A 1 16.15 -2.21 -0.54
C MET A 1 15.69 -3.13 -1.68
N LEU A 2 16.10 -2.91 -2.95
CA LEU A 2 15.66 -3.76 -4.07
C LEU A 2 16.18 -5.20 -3.98
N VAL A 3 17.48 -5.37 -3.69
CA VAL A 3 18.13 -6.68 -3.49
C VAL A 3 17.55 -7.38 -2.25
N ASP A 4 17.42 -6.67 -1.13
CA ASP A 4 16.88 -7.22 0.13
C ASP A 4 15.43 -7.71 -0.02
N GLN A 5 14.64 -7.02 -0.84
CA GLN A 5 13.27 -7.42 -1.18
C GLN A 5 13.19 -8.49 -2.29
N LYS A 6 14.32 -8.97 -2.81
CA LYS A 6 14.40 -9.95 -3.91
C LYS A 6 13.57 -9.51 -5.12
N GLU A 7 13.63 -8.21 -5.43
CA GLU A 7 12.93 -7.58 -6.56
C GLU A 7 11.40 -7.76 -6.52
N ARG A 8 10.84 -7.91 -5.33
CA ARG A 8 9.40 -8.16 -5.10
C ARG A 8 8.78 -7.06 -4.27
N CYS A 9 7.48 -6.88 -4.48
CA CYS A 9 6.65 -6.01 -3.65
C CYS A 9 6.75 -6.44 -2.18
N ALA A 10 6.97 -5.49 -1.27
CA ALA A 10 7.08 -5.77 0.17
C ALA A 10 5.78 -6.37 0.74
N ILE A 11 4.62 -5.96 0.21
CA ILE A 11 3.29 -6.43 0.65
C ILE A 11 2.92 -7.77 0.00
N CYS A 12 2.66 -7.80 -1.31
CA CYS A 12 2.11 -9.01 -1.95
C CYS A 12 3.16 -10.04 -2.38
N ARG A 13 4.46 -9.75 -2.22
CA ARG A 13 5.60 -10.62 -2.56
C ARG A 13 5.69 -11.08 -4.03
N LYS A 14 4.82 -10.55 -4.89
CA LYS A 14 4.87 -10.79 -6.34
C LYS A 14 6.00 -9.97 -6.95
N ALA A 15 6.69 -10.58 -7.92
CA ALA A 15 7.58 -9.83 -8.81
C ALA A 15 6.73 -8.83 -9.59
N CYS A 16 7.32 -7.71 -9.99
CA CYS A 16 6.61 -6.74 -10.83
C CYS A 16 6.50 -7.30 -12.26
N GLY A 17 5.52 -8.18 -12.49
CA GLY A 17 5.35 -8.95 -13.72
C GLY A 17 4.99 -8.13 -14.97
N THR A 18 4.96 -6.80 -14.88
CA THR A 18 4.63 -5.89 -15.98
C THR A 18 5.86 -5.16 -16.55
N GLY A 19 7.07 -5.46 -16.06
CA GLY A 19 8.30 -4.73 -16.45
C GLY A 19 8.39 -3.30 -15.88
N ARG A 20 7.39 -2.86 -15.11
CA ARG A 20 7.41 -1.55 -14.42
C ARG A 20 8.22 -1.65 -13.12
N ARG A 21 9.00 -0.60 -12.82
CA ARG A 21 9.76 -0.49 -11.57
C ARG A 21 8.81 -0.47 -10.35
N LEU A 22 9.26 -1.05 -9.24
CA LEU A 22 8.56 -0.92 -7.95
C LEU A 22 8.66 0.54 -7.46
N ALA A 23 7.62 1.04 -6.80
CA ALA A 23 7.58 2.37 -6.22
C ALA A 23 8.19 2.37 -4.81
N VAL A 24 8.91 3.43 -4.44
CA VAL A 24 9.40 3.65 -3.07
C VAL A 24 8.25 4.16 -2.22
N ASP A 25 7.78 3.32 -1.31
CA ASP A 25 6.77 3.66 -0.32
C ASP A 25 7.43 4.28 0.93
N HIS A 26 6.83 5.35 1.41
CA HIS A 26 7.30 6.09 2.58
C HIS A 26 6.11 6.61 3.38
N ASP A 27 6.33 6.77 4.67
CA ASP A 27 5.36 7.36 5.58
C ASP A 27 5.22 8.87 5.29
N HIS A 28 4.00 9.33 5.01
CA HIS A 28 3.76 10.74 4.62
C HIS A 28 3.88 11.73 5.78
N GLN A 29 3.94 11.29 7.04
CA GLN A 29 4.09 12.16 8.21
C GLN A 29 5.56 12.31 8.62
N THR A 30 6.31 11.21 8.57
CA THR A 30 7.70 11.14 9.07
C THR A 30 8.73 11.13 7.96
N GLY A 31 8.34 10.90 6.70
CA GLY A 31 9.24 10.71 5.58
C GLY A 31 10.01 9.38 5.61
N ARG A 32 9.76 8.52 6.61
CA ARG A 32 10.47 7.25 6.76
C ARG A 32 10.14 6.31 5.61
N VAL A 33 11.16 5.90 4.86
CA VAL A 33 11.00 4.90 3.80
C VAL A 33 10.64 3.54 4.41
N ARG A 34 9.56 2.92 3.89
CA ARG A 34 9.03 1.64 4.39
C ARG A 34 9.45 0.47 3.50
N GLY A 35 9.48 0.65 2.18
CA GLY A 35 9.92 -0.39 1.25
C GLY A 35 9.54 -0.12 -0.20
N LEU A 36 9.74 -1.10 -1.07
CA LEU A 36 9.32 -1.06 -2.47
C LEU A 36 8.01 -1.79 -2.69
N LEU A 37 7.02 -1.14 -3.30
CA LEU A 37 5.70 -1.70 -3.56
C LEU A 37 5.40 -1.77 -5.07
N CYS A 38 4.62 -2.76 -5.48
CA CYS A 38 4.03 -2.74 -6.82
C CYS A 38 2.90 -1.69 -6.86
N PHE A 39 2.60 -1.18 -8.05
CA PHE A 39 1.57 -0.15 -8.25
C PHE A 39 0.24 -0.48 -7.56
N ARG A 40 -0.25 -1.72 -7.70
CA ARG A 40 -1.52 -2.15 -7.10
C ARG A 40 -1.51 -2.07 -5.57
N CYS A 41 -0.43 -2.55 -4.94
CA CYS A 41 -0.30 -2.49 -3.48
C CYS A 41 -0.09 -1.07 -2.99
N ASN A 42 0.69 -0.27 -3.71
CA ASN A 42 0.94 1.13 -3.35
C ASN A 42 -0.37 1.95 -3.34
N THR A 43 -1.17 1.83 -4.41
CA THR A 43 -2.47 2.53 -4.50
C THR A 43 -3.47 2.00 -3.48
N ALA A 44 -3.50 0.69 -3.22
CA ALA A 44 -4.37 0.12 -2.19
C ALA A 44 -3.98 0.59 -0.79
N LEU A 45 -2.67 0.70 -0.49
CA LEU A 45 -2.19 1.23 0.78
C LEU A 45 -2.60 2.69 0.98
N ALA A 46 -2.46 3.55 -0.04
CA ALA A 46 -2.91 4.94 0.04
C ALA A 46 -4.41 5.05 0.37
N ARG A 47 -5.26 4.22 -0.25
CA ARG A 47 -6.70 4.16 0.06
C ARG A 47 -6.96 3.65 1.48
N TYR A 48 -6.20 2.65 1.92
CA TYR A 48 -6.31 2.12 3.27
C TYR A 48 -5.94 3.17 4.32
N GLU A 49 -4.84 3.90 4.13
CA GLU A 49 -4.42 4.97 5.05
C GLU A 49 -5.48 6.07 5.18
N GLU A 50 -6.13 6.43 4.07
CA GLU A 50 -7.14 7.50 4.05
C GLU A 50 -8.50 7.06 4.59
N TYR A 51 -8.89 5.79 4.38
CA TYR A 51 -10.28 5.35 4.57
C TYR A 51 -10.44 4.09 5.43
N SER A 52 -9.40 3.57 6.08
CA SER A 52 -9.47 2.30 6.83
C SER A 52 -10.64 2.26 7.83
N ALA A 53 -10.84 3.32 8.61
CA ALA A 53 -11.97 3.43 9.55
C ALA A 53 -13.33 3.35 8.83
N ARG A 54 -13.52 4.11 7.74
CA ARG A 54 -14.76 4.09 6.95
C ARG A 54 -15.04 2.72 6.34
N PHE A 55 -14.01 2.00 5.90
CA PHE A 55 -14.18 0.62 5.43
C PHE A 55 -14.62 -0.32 6.55
N VAL A 56 -14.08 -0.17 7.76
CA VAL A 56 -14.51 -0.95 8.93
C VAL A 56 -15.98 -0.67 9.24
N ASP A 57 -16.36 0.61 9.30
CA ASP A 57 -17.74 1.03 9.57
C ASP A 57 -18.72 0.48 8.51
N TYR A 58 -18.35 0.59 7.24
CA TYR A 58 -19.14 0.05 6.12
C TYR A 58 -19.35 -1.46 6.22
N LEU A 59 -18.29 -2.23 6.52
CA LEU A 59 -18.38 -3.68 6.67
C LEU A 59 -19.17 -4.10 7.91
N ALA A 60 -19.15 -3.28 8.96
CA ALA A 60 -19.96 -3.49 10.17
C ALA A 60 -21.44 -3.09 9.98
N GLY A 61 -21.80 -2.49 8.83
CA GLY A 61 -23.16 -2.01 8.57
C GLY A 61 -23.54 -0.76 9.37
N ALA A 62 -22.55 0.01 9.86
CA ALA A 62 -22.81 1.26 10.56
C ALA A 62 -23.46 2.28 9.60
N ARG A 63 -24.46 3.03 10.08
CA ARG A 63 -25.00 4.17 9.33
C ARG A 63 -23.91 5.24 9.25
N MET A 64 -23.34 5.40 8.06
CA MET A 64 -22.38 6.47 7.81
C MET A 64 -23.14 7.77 7.53
N GLU A 65 -23.03 8.75 8.43
CA GLU A 65 -23.48 10.12 8.17
C GLU A 65 -22.54 10.78 7.12
N PRO A 66 -23.06 11.66 6.24
CA PRO A 66 -22.30 12.26 5.14
C PRO A 66 -21.05 13.05 5.54
#